data_AF-A0A1F2VLF8-F1
#
_entry.id   AF-A0A1F2VLF8-F1
#
_cell.length_a   1.000
_cell.length_b   1.000
_cell.length_c   1.000
_cell.angle_alpha   90.00
_cell.angle_beta   90.00
_cell.angle_gamma   90.00
#
_symmetry.space_group_name_H-M   'P 1'
#
loop_
_entity.id
_entity.type
_entity.pdbx_description
1 polymer ?
#
loop_
_entity_poly.entity_id
_entity_poly.type
_entity_poly.pdbx_seq_one_letter_code
_entity_poly.pdbx_strand_id
1 'polypeptide(L)' 'MEDQLMRMKSWLKIGLGAALSLVTSGIGMAQAPTAELKVGDMAPAFSAPGSDGKTHTLAESRGKQAVVLAWFPKAFTAG' A
#
# COMPACT_ATOMS: atom_id res chain seq x y z
N MET A 1 -4.16 59.48 4.53
CA MET A 1 -2.95 58.78 4.05
C MET A 1 -2.69 57.45 4.78
N GLU A 2 -3.54 57.05 5.75
CA GLU A 2 -3.41 55.77 6.47
C GLU A 2 -4.25 54.63 5.87
N ASP A 3 -5.31 54.92 5.10
CA ASP A 3 -6.14 53.89 4.45
C ASP A 3 -5.39 53.10 3.36
N GLN A 4 -4.39 53.72 2.73
CA GLN A 4 -3.52 53.04 1.76
C GLN A 4 -2.54 52.08 2.44
N LEU A 5 -2.13 52.38 3.68
CA LEU A 5 -1.20 51.55 4.44
C LEU A 5 -1.88 50.29 5.00
N MET A 6 -3.17 50.37 5.37
CA MET A 6 -3.95 49.20 5.81
C MET A 6 -4.38 48.28 4.66
N ARG A 7 -4.64 48.80 3.47
CA ARG A 7 -4.96 47.99 2.28
C ARG A 7 -3.75 47.17 1.80
N MET A 8 -2.54 47.70 1.94
CA MET A 8 -1.29 46.99 1.62
C MET A 8 -0.89 45.95 2.68
N LYS A 9 -1.32 46.09 3.95
CA LYS A 9 -1.09 45.09 5.00
C LYS A 9 -2.14 43.96 5.02
N SER A 10 -3.25 44.14 4.30
CA SER A 10 -4.26 43.10 4.04
C SER A 10 -3.80 42.11 2.96
N TRP A 11 -2.95 42.54 2.02
CA TRP A 11 -2.42 41.67 0.96
C TRP A 11 -1.19 40.84 1.36
N LEU A 12 -0.59 41.11 2.52
CA LEU A 12 0.53 40.32 3.05
C LEU A 12 0.10 39.05 3.81
N LYS A 13 -1.21 38.82 4.00
CA LYS A 13 -1.76 37.66 4.74
C LYS A 13 -2.45 36.61 3.87
N ILE A 14 -2.47 36.78 2.54
CA ILE A 14 -2.98 35.76 1.60
C ILE A 14 -1.84 34.85 1.09
N GLY A 15 -0.59 35.15 1.45
CA GLY A 15 0.57 34.28 1.22
C GLY A 15 0.78 33.29 2.36
N LEU A 16 -0.09 32.30 2.52
CA LEU A 16 0.15 31.18 3.45
C LEU A 16 -0.42 29.86 2.89
N GLY A 17 0.38 29.19 2.07
CA GLY A 17 0.63 27.76 2.27
C GLY A 17 -0.45 26.74 1.92
N ALA A 18 -1.22 26.91 0.84
CA ALA A 18 -2.01 25.82 0.26
C ALA A 18 -1.25 25.19 -0.95
N ALA A 19 -0.06 24.68 -0.69
CA ALA A 19 0.67 23.81 -1.60
C ALA A 19 1.07 22.54 -0.83
N LEU A 20 0.07 21.82 -0.29
CA LEU A 20 0.27 20.45 0.13
C LEU A 20 0.14 19.56 -1.10
N SER A 21 1.22 19.51 -1.88
CA SER A 21 1.41 18.55 -2.96
C SER A 21 1.26 17.15 -2.39
N LEU A 22 0.10 16.53 -2.59
CA LEU A 22 -0.12 15.11 -2.29
C LEU A 22 0.60 14.28 -3.36
N VAL A 23 1.92 14.19 -3.25
CA VAL A 23 2.71 13.14 -3.88
C VAL A 23 2.69 11.96 -2.92
N THR A 24 1.68 11.10 -3.05
CA THR A 24 1.76 9.74 -2.54
C THR A 24 2.12 8.84 -3.70
N SER A 25 3.43 8.60 -3.78
CA SER A 25 4.13 7.56 -4.52
C SER A 25 3.23 6.42 -4.99
N GLY A 26 2.98 6.37 -6.30
CA GLY A 26 2.61 5.12 -6.95
C GLY A 26 3.79 4.16 -6.77
N ILE A 27 3.75 3.33 -5.73
CA ILE A 27 4.61 2.15 -5.63
C ILE A 27 4.14 1.27 -6.78
N GLY A 28 4.82 1.37 -7.91
CA GLY A 28 4.66 0.41 -8.99
C GLY A 28 4.87 -0.96 -8.37
N MET A 29 3.81 -1.76 -8.30
CA MET A 29 3.92 -3.17 -7.98
C MET A 29 4.82 -3.76 -9.07
N ALA A 30 6.11 -3.88 -8.77
CA ALA A 30 7.03 -4.62 -9.61
C ALA A 30 6.39 -6.00 -9.81
N GLN A 31 5.89 -6.25 -11.01
CA GLN A 31 5.38 -7.55 -11.39
C GLN A 31 6.59 -8.47 -11.33
N ALA A 32 6.71 -9.24 -10.24
CA ALA A 32 7.71 -10.28 -10.17
C ALA A 32 7.52 -11.18 -11.38
N PRO A 33 8.59 -11.56 -12.10
CA PRO A 33 8.46 -12.49 -13.22
C PRO A 33 7.70 -13.71 -12.74
N THR A 34 6.69 -14.13 -13.50
CA THR A 34 5.91 -15.34 -13.25
C THR A 34 6.85 -16.54 -13.38
N ALA A 35 7.46 -16.93 -12.27
CA ALA A 35 8.22 -18.16 -12.16
C ALA A 35 7.22 -19.32 -12.09
N GLU A 36 7.24 -20.18 -13.10
CA GLU A 36 6.53 -21.46 -13.03
C GLU A 36 7.14 -22.32 -11.91
N LEU A 37 6.33 -22.59 -10.89
CA LEU A 37 6.72 -23.41 -9.75
C LEU A 37 6.69 -24.89 -10.15
N LYS A 38 7.77 -25.60 -9.83
CA LYS A 38 7.90 -27.05 -10.00
C LYS A 38 7.71 -27.75 -8.67
N VAL A 39 7.40 -29.04 -8.71
CA VAL A 39 7.43 -29.86 -7.50
C VAL A 39 8.84 -29.91 -6.94
N GLY A 40 8.98 -29.65 -5.63
CA GLY A 40 10.27 -29.60 -4.94
C GLY A 40 10.91 -28.22 -4.90
N ASP A 41 10.41 -27.24 -5.67
CA ASP A 41 10.89 -25.87 -5.55
C ASP A 41 10.58 -25.31 -4.17
N MET A 42 11.50 -24.50 -3.65
CA MET A 42 11.24 -23.76 -2.43
C MET A 42 10.12 -22.74 -2.69
N ALA A 43 9.06 -22.81 -1.89
CA ALA A 43 7.95 -21.88 -1.99
C ALA A 43 8.44 -20.42 -1.84
N PRO A 44 8.03 -19.50 -2.75
CA PRO A 44 8.42 -18.09 -2.68
C PRO A 44 8.00 -17.46 -1.36
N ALA A 45 8.86 -16.59 -0.83
CA ALA A 45 8.51 -15.82 0.35
C ALA A 45 7.33 -14.87 0.02
N PHE A 46 6.27 -14.94 0.81
CA PHE A 46 5.17 -14.00 0.73
C PHE A 46 4.70 -13.59 2.12
N SER A 47 4.01 -12.45 2.15
CA SER A 47 3.34 -11.90 3.31
C SER A 47 1.95 -11.44 2.87
N ALA A 48 0.92 -11.76 3.64
CA ALA A 48 -0.46 -11.44 3.28
C ALA A 48 -1.27 -10.99 4.50
N PRO A 49 -2.16 -10.00 4.36
CA PRO A 49 -3.09 -9.64 5.42
C PRO A 49 -4.14 -10.74 5.60
N GLY A 50 -4.40 -11.11 6.85
CA GLY A 50 -5.46 -12.03 7.24
C GLY A 50 -6.74 -11.29 7.61
N SER A 51 -7.86 -12.01 7.59
CA SER A 51 -9.15 -11.51 8.09
C SER A 51 -9.15 -11.26 9.61
N ASP A 52 -8.14 -11.74 10.33
CA ASP A 52 -7.90 -11.50 11.75
C ASP A 52 -7.21 -10.15 12.04
N GLY A 53 -6.97 -9.34 11.00
CA GLY A 53 -6.29 -8.04 11.12
C GLY A 53 -4.78 -8.15 11.30
N LYS A 54 -4.20 -9.35 11.21
CA LYS A 54 -2.76 -9.57 11.26
C LYS A 54 -2.18 -9.78 9.88
N THR A 55 -0.88 -9.55 9.75
CA THR A 55 -0.13 -9.91 8.55
C THR A 55 0.59 -11.23 8.83
N HIS A 56 0.39 -12.22 7.96
CA HIS A 56 0.98 -13.55 8.09
C HIS A 56 2.09 -13.73 7.07
N THR A 57 3.21 -14.31 7.47
CA THR A 57 4.33 -14.59 6.56
C THR A 57 4.54 -16.09 6.39
N LEU A 58 4.94 -16.52 5.20
CA LEU A 58 5.22 -17.94 4.96
C LEU A 58 6.33 -18.48 5.88
N ALA A 59 7.27 -17.62 6.29
CA ALA A 59 8.39 -17.99 7.16
C ALA A 59 7.93 -18.49 8.54
N GLU A 60 6.83 -17.95 9.07
CA GLU A 60 6.31 -18.30 10.41
C GLU A 60 5.88 -19.77 10.53
N SER A 61 5.49 -20.38 9.41
CA SER A 61 5.01 -21.77 9.34
C SER A 61 6.12 -22.78 8.99
N ARG A 62 7.31 -22.32 8.58
CA ARG A 62 8.41 -23.20 8.17
C ARG A 62 8.80 -24.16 9.30
N GLY A 63 8.80 -25.46 9.00
CA GLY A 63 9.17 -26.52 9.94
C GLY A 63 8.15 -26.77 11.06
N LYS A 64 7.02 -26.06 11.07
CA LYS A 64 5.97 -26.22 12.10
C LYS A 64 4.75 -26.96 11.57
N GLN A 65 4.33 -26.66 10.34
CA GLN A 65 3.14 -27.25 9.74
C GLN A 65 3.19 -27.13 8.21
N ALA A 66 2.44 -28.02 7.54
CA ALA A 66 2.16 -27.87 6.12
C ALA A 66 1.24 -26.66 5.88
N VAL A 67 1.41 -26.01 4.73
CA VAL A 67 0.62 -24.86 4.29
C VAL A 67 0.10 -25.13 2.89
N VAL A 68 -1.20 -24.90 2.67
CA VAL A 68 -1.84 -24.98 1.36
C VAL A 68 -2.31 -23.58 0.98
N LEU A 69 -1.91 -23.10 -0.19
CA LEU A 69 -2.39 -21.83 -0.74
C LEU A 69 -3.47 -22.12 -1.78
N ALA A 70 -4.68 -21.61 -1.55
CA ALA A 70 -5.81 -21.72 -2.45
C ALA A 70 -6.36 -20.32 -2.76
N TRP A 71 -6.72 -20.07 -4.01
CA TRP A 71 -7.26 -18.80 -4.48
C TRP A 71 -8.54 -19.04 -5.27
N PHE A 72 -9.45 -18.08 -5.18
CA PHE A 72 -10.71 -18.04 -5.93
C PHE A 72 -10.92 -16.61 -6.46
N PRO A 73 -11.68 -16.42 -7.55
CA PRO A 73 -11.74 -15.12 -8.24
C PRO A 73 -12.31 -13.99 -7.38
N LYS A 74 -13.36 -14.28 -6.60
CA LYS A 74 -14.08 -13.28 -5.81
C LYS A 74 -14.88 -13.89 -4.67
N ALA A 75 -14.90 -13.22 -3.53
CA ALA A 75 -15.69 -13.63 -2.38
C ALA A 75 -17.20 -13.55 -2.65
N PHE A 76 -17.98 -14.38 -1.95
CA PHE A 76 -19.44 -14.40 -2.02
C PHE A 76 -20.01 -14.66 -3.43
N THR A 77 -19.35 -15.54 -4.19
CA THR A 77 -19.82 -15.99 -5.51
C THR A 77 -20.05 -17.51 -5.50
N ALA A 78 -20.91 -18.01 -6.39
CA ALA A 78 -21.32 -19.41 -6.43
C ALA A 78 -20.26 -20.39 -6.99
N GLY A 79 -19.05 -19.91 -7.30
CA GLY A 79 -17.99 -20.68 -7.95
C GLY A 79 -17.96 -20.49 -9.45
#